data_AF-A0A5K1HQF9-F1
#
_entry.id   AF-A0A5K1HQF9-F1
#
_cell.length_a   1.000
_cell.length_b   1.000
_cell.length_c   1.000
_cell.angle_alpha   90.00
_cell.angle_beta   90.00
_cell.angle_gamma   90.00
#
_symmetry.space_group_name_H-M   'P 1'
#
loop_
_entity.id
_entity.type
_entity.pdbx_description
1 polymer ?
#
loop_
_entity_poly.entity_id
_entity_poly.type
_entity_poly.pdbx_seq_one_letter_code
_entity_poly.pdbx_strand_id
1 'polypeptide(L)' 'TDYSHLGTKQRIACSYQDLARSVKPGKKVLFADGSISSVVRKVEGDIVTVEILNDGKLGNKKNMCLPG' A
#
# COMPACT_ATOMS: atom_id res chain seq x y z
N THR A 1 -0.29 -8.39 -15.74
CA THR A 1 0.53 -8.06 -14.55
C THR A 1 1.81 -7.42 -15.02
N ASP A 2 1.83 -6.09 -15.06
CA ASP A 2 2.96 -5.33 -15.59
C ASP A 2 4.00 -5.14 -14.49
N TYR A 3 4.96 -6.07 -14.39
CA TYR A 3 6.09 -5.99 -13.46
C TYR A 3 7.17 -4.98 -13.91
N SER A 4 6.92 -4.24 -14.99
CA SER A 4 7.87 -3.30 -15.60
C SER A 4 7.96 -1.95 -14.87
N HIS A 5 7.04 -1.67 -13.93
CA HIS A 5 7.04 -0.44 -13.17
C HIS A 5 7.91 -0.56 -11.90
N LEU A 6 9.11 0.01 -11.95
CA LEU A 6 9.91 0.31 -10.76
C LEU A 6 9.09 1.21 -9.81
N GLY A 7 8.59 0.60 -8.74
CA GLY A 7 7.91 1.32 -7.67
C GLY A 7 8.83 2.41 -7.11
N THR A 8 8.53 3.66 -7.43
CA THR A 8 9.29 4.81 -6.95
C THR A 8 8.79 5.19 -5.57
N LYS A 9 9.56 5.97 -4.80
CA LYS A 9 9.21 6.44 -3.44
C LYS A 9 7.79 7.02 -3.31
N GLN A 10 7.20 7.50 -4.40
CA GLN A 10 5.85 8.07 -4.46
C GLN A 10 4.77 7.07 -4.90
N ARG A 11 5.11 6.01 -5.63
CA ARG A 11 4.15 5.03 -6.17
C ARG A 11 4.80 3.66 -6.28
N ILE A 12 4.22 2.69 -5.60
CA ILE A 12 4.61 1.29 -5.68
C ILE A 12 3.55 0.50 -6.45
N ALA A 13 3.99 -0.42 -7.30
CA ALA A 13 3.09 -1.39 -7.91
C ALA A 13 2.83 -2.51 -6.90
N CYS A 14 1.58 -2.67 -6.48
CA CYS A 14 1.15 -3.84 -5.71
C CYS A 14 0.60 -4.88 -6.69
N SER A 15 1.07 -6.12 -6.58
CA SER A 15 0.56 -7.25 -7.36
C SER A 15 -0.88 -7.66 -6.97
N TYR A 16 -1.44 -7.04 -5.94
CA TYR A 16 -2.75 -7.37 -5.38
C TYR A 16 -3.78 -6.33 -5.80
N GLN A 17 -4.43 -6.56 -6.95
CA GLN A 17 -5.46 -5.66 -7.48
C GLN A 17 -6.69 -5.61 -6.55
N ASP A 18 -7.02 -6.74 -5.90
CA ASP A 18 -8.07 -6.81 -4.89
C ASP A 18 -7.73 -6.08 -3.58
N LEU A 19 -6.52 -5.52 -3.44
CA LEU A 19 -6.19 -4.64 -2.32
C LEU A 19 -7.17 -3.49 -2.25
N ALA A 20 -7.41 -2.83 -3.39
CA ALA A 20 -8.31 -1.69 -3.50
C ALA A 20 -9.76 -2.04 -3.12
N ARG A 21 -10.19 -3.29 -3.38
CA ARG A 21 -11.49 -3.81 -2.98
C ARG A 21 -11.56 -4.19 -1.50
N SER A 22 -10.45 -4.68 -0.95
CA SER A 22 -10.36 -5.11 0.45
C SER A 22 -10.17 -3.93 1.41
N VAL A 23 -9.58 -2.83 0.94
CA VAL A 23 -9.38 -1.62 1.75
C VAL A 23 -10.48 -0.60 1.54
N LYS A 24 -10.79 0.14 2.60
CA LYS A 24 -11.75 1.25 2.56
C LYS A 24 -11.05 2.54 2.99
N PRO A 25 -11.45 3.72 2.49
CA PRO A 25 -10.96 4.98 3.02
C PRO A 25 -11.17 5.04 4.55
N GLY A 26 -10.13 5.43 5.28
CA GLY A 26 -10.07 5.40 6.75
C GLY A 26 -9.47 4.12 7.36
N LYS A 27 -9.27 3.05 6.58
CA LYS A 27 -8.56 1.86 7.06
C LYS A 27 -7.06 2.10 7.18
N LYS A 28 -6.44 1.43 8.14
CA LYS A 28 -4.97 1.41 8.28
C LYS A 28 -4.39 0.27 7.46
N VAL A 29 -3.29 0.53 6.77
CA VAL A 29 -2.52 -0.47 6.02
C VAL A 29 -1.11 -0.46 6.59
N LEU A 30 -0.63 -1.63 6.95
CA LEU A 30 0.71 -1.82 7.48
C LEU A 30 1.62 -2.34 6.38
N PHE A 31 2.76 -1.71 6.18
CA PHE A 31 3.80 -2.20 5.28
C PHE A 31 5.00 -2.71 6.07
N ALA A 32 5.70 -3.70 5.51
CA ALA A 32 6.88 -4.30 6.11
C ALA A 32 6.60 -4.87 7.50
N ASP A 33 5.69 -5.84 7.58
CA ASP A 33 5.36 -6.56 8.82
C ASP A 33 4.85 -5.68 9.97
N GLY A 34 4.32 -4.48 9.68
CA GLY A 34 3.92 -3.52 10.71
C GLY A 34 4.89 -2.36 10.93
N SER A 35 6.07 -2.38 10.30
CA SER A 35 7.09 -1.33 10.49
C SER A 35 6.64 0.04 9.99
N ILE A 36 5.80 0.09 8.96
CA ILE A 36 5.28 1.34 8.39
C ILE A 36 3.77 1.30 8.51
N SER A 37 3.22 2.27 9.21
CA SER A 37 1.77 2.47 9.28
C SER A 37 1.34 3.50 8.26
N SER A 38 0.25 3.23 7.57
CA SER A 38 -0.39 4.15 6.64
C SER A 38 -1.90 4.10 6.82
N VAL A 39 -2.60 5.13 6.37
CA VAL A 39 -4.06 5.20 6.36
C VAL A 39 -4.55 5.48 4.95
N VAL A 40 -5.56 4.74 4.52
CA VAL A 40 -6.17 4.95 3.21
C VAL A 40 -6.92 6.26 3.21
N ARG A 41 -6.52 7.18 2.33
CA ARG A 41 -7.23 8.45 2.10
C ARG A 41 -8.32 8.27 1.07
N LYS A 42 -8.01 7.60 -0.03
CA LYS A 42 -8.89 7.50 -1.19
C LYS A 42 -8.65 6.19 -1.92
N VAL A 43 -9.72 5.63 -2.48
CA VAL A 43 -9.68 4.47 -3.36
C VAL A 43 -10.38 4.87 -4.65
N GLU A 44 -9.68 4.78 -5.78
CA GLU A 44 -10.16 5.12 -7.11
C GLU A 44 -9.95 3.94 -8.05
N GLY A 45 -10.96 3.07 -8.14
CA GLY A 45 -10.85 1.83 -8.92
C GLY A 45 -9.74 0.94 -8.39
N ASP A 46 -8.72 0.69 -9.23
CA ASP A 46 -7.52 -0.09 -8.89
C ASP A 46 -6.42 0.73 -8.19
N ILE A 47 -6.60 2.05 -8.03
CA ILE A 47 -5.60 2.94 -7.42
C ILE A 47 -6.00 3.27 -5.99
N VAL A 48 -5.13 2.93 -5.03
CA VAL A 48 -5.32 3.28 -3.62
C VAL A 48 -4.32 4.36 -3.24
N THR A 49 -4.83 5.49 -2.75
CA THR A 49 -4.03 6.56 -2.17
C THR A 49 -4.01 6.38 -0.66
N VAL A 50 -2.82 6.14 -0.12
CA VAL A 50 -2.58 6.04 1.33
C VAL A 50 -1.69 7.18 1.80
N GLU A 51 -1.94 7.64 3.02
CA GLU A 51 -1.13 8.62 3.73
C GLU A 51 -0.25 7.87 4.73
N ILE A 52 1.06 8.07 4.64
CA ILE A 52 2.03 7.41 5.52
C ILE A 52 1.99 8.12 6.87
N LEU A 53 1.67 7.38 7.92
CA LEU A 53 1.61 7.86 9.30
C LEU A 53 2.93 7.65 10.05
N ASN A 54 3.84 6.83 9.50
CA ASN A 54 5.14 6.56 10.10
C ASN A 54 6.25 6.52 9.04
N ASP A 55 7.34 7.22 9.29
CA ASP A 55 8.54 7.12 8.46
C ASP A 55 9.16 5.73 8.60
N GLY A 56 9.34 5.05 7.47
CA GLY A 56 10.09 3.80 7.45
C GLY A 56 10.59 3.43 6.07
N LYS A 57 11.60 2.57 6.07
CA LYS A 57 12.23 2.09 4.83
C LYS A 57 11.38 0.98 4.22
N LEU A 58 10.61 1.34 3.20
CA LEU A 58 10.01 0.37 2.31
C LEU A 58 11.09 -0.14 1.34
N GLY A 59 11.38 -1.43 1.44
CA GLY A 59 12.28 -2.12 0.54
C GLY A 59 11.52 -2.84 -0.57
N ASN A 60 12.26 -3.42 -1.50
CA ASN A 60 11.80 -4.18 -2.66
C ASN A 60 11.19 -5.52 -2.19
N LYS A 61 10.01 -5.90 -2.71
CA LYS A 61 9.26 -7.13 -2.36
C LYS A 61 8.98 -7.30 -0.85
N LYS A 62 8.62 -6.23 -0.14
CA LYS A 62 8.18 -6.34 1.26
C LYS A 62 6.71 -6.76 1.37
N ASN A 63 6.40 -7.50 2.43
CA ASN A 63 5.05 -7.92 2.76
C ASN A 63 4.18 -6.70 3.14
N MET A 64 2.89 -6.78 2.81
CA MET A 64 1.87 -5.85 3.27
C MET A 64 0.94 -6.61 4.22
N CYS A 65 0.65 -6.02 5.37
CA CYS A 65 -0.26 -6.56 6.35
C CYS A 65 -1.48 -5.65 6.42
N LEU A 66 -2.64 -6.24 6.19
CA LEU A 66 -3.91 -5.54 6.23
C LEU A 66 -4.58 -5.94 7.55
N PRO A 67 -4.67 -5.03 8.53
CA PRO A 67 -5.52 -5.27 9.68
C PRO A 67 -6.99 -5.28 9.21
N GLY A 68 -7.55 -6.50 9.15
CA GLY A 68 -8.95 -6.78 8.83
C GLY A 68 -9.90 -6.05 9.75
#